data_AF-C1CUY2-F1
#
_entry.id   AF-C1CUY2-F1
#
_cell.length_a   1.000
_cell.length_b   1.000
_cell.length_c   1.000
_cell.angle_alpha   90.00
_cell.angle_beta   90.00
_cell.angle_gamma   90.00
#
_symmetry.space_group_name_H-M   'P 1'
#
loop_
_entity.id
_entity.type
_entity.pdbx_description
1 polymer ?
#
loop_
_entity_poly.entity_id
_entity_poly.type
_entity_poly.pdbx_seq_one_letter_code
_entity_poly.pdbx_strand_id
1 'polypeptide(L)' 'MVLWLVVVFILLSATLILALSFGPLKTAENIRVIRMFAAVQYLAALLLALARLMGRA' A
#
# COMPACT_ATOMS: atom_id res chain seq x y z
N MET A 1 -3.88 18.54 -3.96
CA MET A 1 -4.04 17.67 -5.14
C MET A 1 -2.92 16.65 -5.27
N VAL A 2 -1.64 17.05 -5.18
CA VAL A 2 -0.50 16.11 -5.20
C VAL A 2 -0.61 14.98 -4.18
N LEU A 3 -1.06 15.28 -2.95
CA LEU A 3 -1.18 14.25 -1.91
C LEU A 3 -2.19 13.14 -2.26
N TRP A 4 -3.28 13.46 -2.97
CA TRP A 4 -4.22 12.43 -3.43
C TRP A 4 -3.60 11.53 -4.50
N LEU A 5 -2.73 12.08 -5.37
CA LEU A 5 -1.95 11.27 -6.32
C LEU A 5 -0.99 10.32 -5.59
N VAL A 6 -0.35 10.79 -4.52
CA VAL A 6 0.52 9.94 -3.68
C VAL A 6 -0.28 8.82 -3.04
N VAL A 7 -1.45 9.11 -2.47
CA VAL A 7 -2.34 8.07 -1.89
C VAL A 7 -2.70 7.04 -2.95
N VAL A 8 -3.17 7.46 -4.13
CA VAL A 8 -3.53 6.55 -5.22
C VAL A 8 -2.32 5.72 -5.67
N PHE A 9 -1.15 6.33 -5.81
CA PHE A 9 0.08 5.63 -6.18
C PHE A 9 0.45 4.55 -5.16
N ILE A 10 0.37 4.85 -3.86
CA ILE A 10 0.64 3.88 -2.79
C ILE A 10 -0.39 2.73 -2.84
N LEU A 11 -1.68 3.04 -3.03
CA LEU A 11 -2.73 2.01 -3.14
C LEU A 11 -2.49 1.08 -4.32
N LEU A 12 -2.15 1.63 -5.50
CA LEU A 12 -1.85 0.84 -6.69
C LEU A 12 -0.60 -0.02 -6.50
N SER A 13 0.47 0.55 -5.92
CA SER A 13 1.70 -0.17 -5.59
C SER A 13 1.43 -1.33 -4.63
N ALA A 14 0.75 -1.07 -3.51
CA ALA A 14 0.41 -2.10 -2.53
C ALA A 14 -0.45 -3.21 -3.15
N THR A 15 -1.42 -2.83 -3.99
CA THR A 15 -2.29 -3.78 -4.70
C THR A 15 -1.48 -4.66 -5.66
N LEU A 16 -0.53 -4.09 -6.41
CA LEU A 16 0.33 -4.84 -7.31
C LEU A 16 1.19 -5.85 -6.54
N ILE A 17 1.86 -5.41 -5.47
CA ILE A 17 2.69 -6.29 -4.64
C ILE A 17 1.83 -7.41 -4.05
N LEU A 18 0.65 -7.09 -3.54
CA LEU A 18 -0.25 -8.07 -2.96
C LEU A 18 -0.77 -9.06 -4.02
N ALA A 19 -1.14 -8.59 -5.21
CA ALA A 19 -1.55 -9.44 -6.33
C ALA A 19 -0.43 -10.40 -6.78
N LEU A 20 0.80 -9.89 -6.92
CA LEU A 20 1.97 -10.70 -7.21
C LEU A 20 2.22 -11.74 -6.10
N SER A 21 1.94 -11.39 -4.84
CA SER A 21 2.06 -12.27 -3.68
C SER A 21 1.06 -13.44 -3.65
N PHE A 22 -0.05 -13.34 -4.39
CA PHE A 22 -1.03 -14.41 -4.56
C PHE A 22 -0.81 -15.21 -5.85
N GLY A 23 -0.19 -14.61 -6.86
CA GLY A 23 0.14 -15.27 -8.12
C GLY A 23 1.59 -15.77 -8.15
N PRO A 24 2.47 -15.14 -8.94
CA PRO A 24 3.81 -15.66 -9.26
C PRO A 24 4.76 -15.75 -8.06
N LEU A 25 4.58 -14.91 -7.04
CA LEU A 25 5.47 -14.88 -5.87
C LEU A 25 4.94 -15.70 -4.69
N LYS A 26 3.84 -16.44 -4.85
CA LYS A 26 3.17 -17.16 -3.73
C LYS A 26 4.07 -18.18 -3.03
N THR A 27 5.10 -18.69 -3.71
CA THR A 27 6.07 -19.67 -3.19
C THR A 27 7.40 -19.04 -2.76
N ALA A 28 7.52 -17.71 -2.81
CA ALA A 28 8.71 -17.03 -2.32
C ALA A 28 8.88 -17.28 -0.81
N GLU A 29 10.10 -17.57 -0.38
CA GLU A 29 10.43 -17.88 1.02
C GLU A 29 9.92 -16.79 1.99
N ASN A 30 10.02 -15.53 1.56
CA ASN A 30 9.64 -14.37 2.36
C ASN A 30 8.23 -13.84 2.07
N ILE A 31 7.32 -14.66 1.55
CA ILE A 31 5.99 -14.20 1.12
C ILE A 31 5.19 -13.51 2.23
N ARG A 32 5.33 -13.99 3.47
CA ARG A 32 4.67 -13.42 4.65
C ARG A 32 5.16 -11.99 4.91
N VAL A 33 6.47 -11.76 4.79
CA VAL A 33 7.10 -10.46 4.96
C VAL A 33 6.65 -9.51 3.84
N ILE A 34 6.61 -9.96 2.60
CA ILE A 34 6.12 -9.17 1.45
C ILE A 34 4.67 -8.71 1.67
N ARG A 35 3.79 -9.60 2.15
CA ARG A 35 2.41 -9.26 2.47
C ARG A 35 2.30 -8.28 3.64
N MET A 36 3.16 -8.38 4.65
CA MET A 36 3.23 -7.41 5.74
C MET A 36 3.62 -6.01 5.22
N PHE A 37 4.60 -5.92 4.31
CA PHE A 37 4.96 -4.64 3.70
C PHE A 37 3.79 -4.02 2.92
N ALA A 38 3.06 -4.81 2.14
CA ALA A 38 1.86 -4.33 1.45
C ALA A 38 0.79 -3.82 2.44
N ALA A 39 0.58 -4.52 3.57
CA ALA A 39 -0.35 -4.08 4.62
C ALA A 39 0.08 -2.73 5.24
N VAL A 40 1.39 -2.54 5.48
CA VAL A 40 1.93 -1.26 5.97
C VAL A 40 1.72 -0.15 4.96
N GLN A 41 1.86 -0.43 3.65
CA GLN A 41 1.59 0.57 2.61
C GLN A 41 0.12 1.01 2.61
N TYR A 42 -0.83 0.08 2.77
CA TYR A 42 -2.24 0.44 2.91
C TYR A 42 -2.50 1.31 4.15
N LEU A 43 -1.87 0.99 5.29
CA LEU A 43 -1.97 1.80 6.50
C LEU A 43 -1.40 3.22 6.27
N ALA A 44 -0.25 3.34 5.60
CA ALA A 44 0.33 4.64 5.29
C ALA A 44 -0.57 5.47 4.36
N ALA A 45 -1.14 4.86 3.31
CA ALA A 45 -2.10 5.51 2.43
C ALA A 45 -3.34 5.98 3.20
N LEU A 46 -3.85 5.16 4.12
CA LEU A 46 -4.99 5.50 4.97
C LEU A 46 -4.66 6.67 5.89
N LEU A 47 -3.50 6.65 6.57
CA LEU A 47 -3.07 7.75 7.44
C LEU A 47 -2.90 9.06 6.67
N LEU A 48 -2.33 9.03 5.47
CA LEU A 48 -2.20 10.22 4.61
C LEU A 48 -3.56 10.75 4.16
N ALA A 49 -4.47 9.86 3.74
CA ALA A 49 -5.82 10.24 3.35
C ALA A 49 -6.59 10.86 4.54
N LEU A 50 -6.51 10.26 5.73
CA LEU A 50 -7.13 10.79 6.94
C LEU A 50 -6.52 12.12 7.36
N ALA A 51 -5.19 12.27 7.32
CA ALA A 51 -4.51 13.53 7.62
C ALA A 51 -4.99 14.66 6.71
N ARG A 52 -5.18 14.38 5.42
CA ARG A 52 -5.74 15.33 4.45
C ARG A 52 -7.19 15.67 4.72
N LEU A 53 -8.02 14.67 5.03
CA LEU A 53 -9.43 14.89 5.37
C LEU A 53 -9.60 15.71 6.65
N MET A 54 -8.70 15.57 7.62
CA MET A 54 -8.64 16.37 8.84
C MET A 54 -7.98 17.75 8.64
N GLY A 55 -7.59 18.10 7.41
CA GLY A 55 -6.96 19.40 7.10
C GLY A 55 -5.54 19.58 7.66
N ARG A 56 -4.87 18.49 8.05
CA ARG A 56 -3.49 18.53 8.57
C ARG A 56 -2.40 18.36 7.52
N ALA A 57 -2.80 18.17 6.26
CA ALA A 57 -1.95 18.04 5.08
C ALA A 57 -2.72 18.50 3.85
#